data_AF-A0A1M7RRZ2-F1
#
_entry.id   AF-A0A1M7RRZ2-F1
#
_cell.length_a   1.000
_cell.length_b   1.000
_cell.length_c   1.000
_cell.angle_alpha   90.00
_cell.angle_beta   90.00
_cell.angle_gamma   90.00
#
_symmetry.space_group_name_H-M   'P 1'
#
loop_
_entity.id
_entity.type
_entity.pdbx_description
1 polymer ?
#
loop_
_entity_poly.entity_id
_entity_poly.type
_entity_poly.pdbx_seq_one_letter_code
_entity_poly.pdbx_strand_id
1 'polypeptide(L)'
;MIQVDELKIGTYEDEHQTMLDAFSALDEHRETIRNIVNNGNWEGASYEMCQSVLTAVSDYLDNFNNDYTELASAVSELCSHVDSFVSDSPSVQKLV
;
A
#
# COMPACT_ATOMS: atom_id res chain seq x y z
N MET A 1 -29.33 14.05 -0.44
CA MET A 1 -29.15 12.62 -0.75
C MET A 1 -27.65 12.40 -0.72
N ILE A 2 -27.12 11.80 0.35
CA ILE A 2 -25.71 11.41 0.40
C ILE A 2 -25.75 9.92 0.09
N GLN A 3 -25.74 9.58 -1.20
CA GLN A 3 -25.29 8.25 -1.58
C GLN A 3 -23.84 8.18 -1.12
N VAL A 4 -23.56 7.32 -0.16
CA VAL A 4 -22.22 6.78 -0.04
C VAL A 4 -22.02 6.10 -1.39
N ASP A 5 -21.32 6.77 -2.30
CA ASP A 5 -21.08 6.24 -3.64
C ASP A 5 -20.31 4.94 -3.45
N GLU A 6 -21.00 3.81 -3.47
CA GLU A 6 -20.40 2.48 -3.54
C GLU A 6 -19.42 2.41 -4.73
N LEU A 7 -19.67 3.21 -5.78
CA LEU A 7 -18.77 3.50 -6.90
C LEU A 7 -17.39 4.03 -6.47
N LYS A 8 -17.30 4.87 -5.44
CA LYS A 8 -16.02 5.41 -4.95
C LYS A 8 -15.27 4.42 -4.05
N ILE A 9 -15.98 3.58 -3.30
CA ILE A 9 -15.37 2.51 -2.49
C ILE A 9 -14.83 1.41 -3.41
N GLY A 10 -15.59 0.98 -4.42
CA GLY A 10 -15.07 0.02 -5.43
C GLY A 10 -13.88 0.57 -6.21
N THR A 11 -13.88 1.88 -6.52
CA THR A 11 -12.71 2.55 -7.12
C THR A 11 -11.48 2.48 -6.19
N TYR A 12 -11.68 2.63 -4.88
CA TYR A 12 -10.61 2.48 -3.90
C TYR A 12 -10.07 1.05 -3.84
N GLU A 13 -10.93 0.03 -3.90
CA GLU A 13 -10.51 -1.38 -3.90
C GLU A 13 -9.69 -1.75 -5.15
N ASP A 14 -10.12 -1.28 -6.34
CA ASP A 14 -9.40 -1.50 -7.60
C ASP A 14 -8.04 -0.78 -7.63
N GLU A 15 -8.02 0.49 -7.20
CA GLU A 15 -6.78 1.26 -7.04
C GLU A 15 -5.87 0.61 -5.99
N HIS A 16 -6.46 0.04 -4.92
CA HIS A 16 -5.73 -0.63 -3.86
C HIS A 16 -5.02 -1.88 -4.35
N GLN A 17 -5.72 -2.73 -5.12
CA GLN A 17 -5.13 -3.92 -5.71
C GLN A 17 -4.02 -3.57 -6.70
N THR A 18 -4.24 -2.56 -7.54
CA THR A 18 -3.22 -2.08 -8.49
C THR A 18 -1.96 -1.62 -7.77
N MET A 19 -2.12 -0.95 -6.63
CA MET A 19 -1.01 -0.48 -5.82
C MET A 19 -0.23 -1.66 -5.20
N LEU A 20 -0.93 -2.66 -4.64
CA LEU A 20 -0.30 -3.86 -4.09
C LEU A 20 0.52 -4.62 -5.14
N ASP A 21 -0.01 -4.75 -6.36
CA ASP A 21 0.70 -5.40 -7.46
C ASP A 21 1.99 -4.63 -7.83
N ALA A 22 1.92 -3.29 -7.86
CA ALA A 22 3.08 -2.43 -8.08
C ALA A 22 4.12 -2.55 -6.94
N PHE A 23 3.67 -2.70 -5.69
CA PHE A 23 4.57 -2.96 -4.55
C PHE A 23 5.29 -4.28 -4.67
N SER A 24 4.56 -5.35 -5.00
CA SER A 24 5.15 -6.67 -5.21
C SER A 24 6.24 -6.61 -6.29
N ALA A 25 6.01 -5.90 -7.39
CA ALA A 25 7.00 -5.74 -8.46
C ALA A 25 8.24 -4.94 -8.00
N LEU A 26 8.06 -3.90 -7.18
CA LEU A 26 9.18 -3.14 -6.61
C LEU A 26 10.01 -3.99 -5.63
N ASP A 27 9.35 -4.82 -4.84
CA ASP A 27 10.00 -5.73 -3.90
C ASP A 27 10.84 -6.80 -4.63
N GLU A 28 10.30 -7.37 -5.71
CA GLU A 28 11.02 -8.28 -6.59
C GLU A 28 12.26 -7.64 -7.24
N HIS A 29 12.14 -6.39 -7.70
CA HIS A 29 13.28 -5.64 -8.24
C HIS A 29 14.34 -5.38 -7.17
N ARG A 30 13.92 -5.01 -5.94
CA ARG A 30 14.83 -4.83 -4.80
C ARG A 30 15.61 -6.13 -4.51
N GLU A 31 14.93 -7.27 -4.45
CA GLU A 31 15.59 -8.57 -4.22
C GLU A 31 16.53 -8.94 -5.37
N THR A 32 16.13 -8.67 -6.62
CA THR A 32 17.00 -8.90 -7.78
C THR A 32 18.28 -8.10 -7.67
N ILE A 33 18.19 -6.81 -7.33
CA ILE A 33 19.36 -5.93 -7.15
C ILE A 33 20.21 -6.42 -5.97
N ARG A 34 19.58 -6.75 -4.83
CA ARG A 34 20.28 -7.30 -3.66
C ARG A 34 21.09 -8.55 -4.01
N ASN A 35 20.50 -9.47 -4.77
CA ASN A 35 21.17 -10.69 -5.21
C ASN A 35 22.34 -10.38 -6.15
N ILE A 36 22.21 -9.43 -7.08
CA ILE A 36 23.31 -9.02 -7.97
C ILE A 36 24.47 -8.41 -7.18
N VAL A 37 24.16 -7.53 -6.22
CA VAL A 37 25.15 -6.87 -5.37
C VAL A 37 25.86 -7.89 -4.47
N ASN A 38 25.14 -8.87 -3.92
CA ASN A 38 25.71 -9.86 -3.00
C ASN A 38 26.41 -11.04 -3.67
N ASN A 39 26.03 -11.42 -4.90
CA ASN A 39 26.60 -12.58 -5.59
C ASN A 39 27.81 -12.26 -6.48
N GLY A 40 28.18 -10.99 -6.65
CA GLY A 40 29.40 -10.63 -7.35
C GLY A 40 30.57 -10.37 -6.40
N ASN A 41 31.79 -10.48 -6.94
CA ASN A 41 33.00 -10.03 -6.24
C ASN A 41 33.15 -8.51 -6.44
N TRP A 42 32.30 -7.74 -5.77
CA TRP A 42 32.33 -6.28 -5.81
C TRP A 42 33.13 -5.75 -4.63
N GLU A 43 34.07 -4.85 -4.88
CA GLU A 43 34.89 -4.23 -3.83
C GLU A 43 35.06 -2.72 -4.10
N GLY A 44 35.40 -1.98 -3.05
CA GLY A 44 35.70 -0.55 -3.12
C GLY A 44 34.46 0.36 -3.02
N ALA A 45 34.71 1.67 -3.11
CA ALA A 45 33.72 2.71 -2.81
C ALA A 45 32.41 2.59 -3.62
N SER A 46 32.48 2.11 -4.87
CA SER A 46 31.28 1.91 -5.69
C SER A 46 30.36 0.82 -5.14
N TYR A 47 30.92 -0.25 -4.57
CA TYR A 47 30.14 -1.31 -3.92
C TYR A 47 29.46 -0.80 -2.64
N GLU A 48 30.20 -0.08 -1.79
CA GLU A 48 29.68 0.52 -0.57
C GLU A 48 28.54 1.50 -0.87
N MET A 49 28.66 2.27 -1.95
CA MET A 49 27.60 3.18 -2.40
C MET A 49 26.37 2.41 -2.90
N CYS A 50 26.55 1.33 -3.67
CA CYS A 50 25.44 0.46 -4.08
C CYS A 50 24.71 -0.15 -2.88
N GLN A 51 25.45 -0.65 -1.87
CA GLN A 51 24.87 -1.18 -0.63
C GLN A 51 24.09 -0.09 0.12
N SER A 52 24.66 1.12 0.26
CA SER A 52 23.98 2.24 0.94
C SER A 52 22.70 2.65 0.24
N VAL A 53 22.69 2.70 -1.09
CA VAL A 53 21.48 3.03 -1.87
C VAL A 53 20.45 1.90 -1.73
N LEU A 54 20.87 0.64 -1.79
CA LEU A 54 19.98 -0.50 -1.62
C LEU A 54 19.32 -0.53 -0.23
N THR A 55 20.06 -0.18 0.82
CA THR A 55 19.52 -0.01 2.17
C THR A 55 18.47 1.09 2.19
N ALA A 56 18.76 2.27 1.64
CA ALA A 56 17.80 3.38 1.60
C ALA A 56 16.52 3.03 0.82
N VAL A 57 16.65 2.29 -0.28
CA VAL A 57 15.49 1.78 -1.04
C VAL A 57 14.69 0.77 -0.22
N SER A 58 15.37 -0.13 0.51
CA SER A 58 14.70 -1.10 1.39
C SER A 58 13.90 -0.39 2.48
N ASP A 59 14.52 0.57 3.18
CA ASP A 59 13.86 1.34 4.24
C ASP A 59 12.65 2.12 3.71
N TYR A 60 12.76 2.70 2.51
CA TYR A 60 11.64 3.44 1.91
C TYR A 60 10.47 2.51 1.57
N LEU A 61 10.74 1.35 0.99
CA LEU A 61 9.70 0.36 0.64
C LEU A 61 9.03 -0.21 1.89
N ASP A 62 9.80 -0.52 2.94
CA ASP A 62 9.26 -1.06 4.19
C ASP A 62 8.38 -0.03 4.91
N ASN A 63 8.82 1.24 4.98
CA ASN A 63 8.02 2.32 5.57
C ASN A 63 6.74 2.57 4.78
N PHE A 64 6.84 2.65 3.45
CA PHE A 64 5.65 2.82 2.62
C PHE A 64 4.67 1.67 2.83
N ASN A 65 5.14 0.43 2.87
CA ASN A 65 4.28 -0.74 3.06
C ASN A 65 3.54 -0.68 4.41
N ASN A 66 4.20 -0.21 5.47
CA ASN A 66 3.57 0.02 6.77
C ASN A 66 2.49 1.11 6.69
N ASP A 67 2.84 2.30 6.19
CA ASP A 67 1.91 3.44 6.05
C ASP A 67 0.67 3.05 5.23
N TYR A 68 0.89 2.28 4.16
CA TYR A 68 -0.17 1.83 3.27
C TYR A 68 -1.09 0.79 3.93
N THR A 69 -0.53 -0.14 4.70
CA THR A 69 -1.31 -1.12 5.46
C THR A 69 -2.18 -0.43 6.52
N GLU A 70 -1.66 0.60 7.18
CA GLU A 70 -2.42 1.41 8.13
C GLU A 70 -3.58 2.16 7.45
N LEU A 71 -3.32 2.77 6.29
CA LEU A 71 -4.35 3.43 5.49
C LEU A 71 -5.45 2.45 5.06
N ALA A 72 -5.08 1.27 4.57
CA ALA A 72 -6.03 0.23 4.17
C ALA A 72 -6.93 -0.21 5.33
N SER A 73 -6.34 -0.40 6.52
CA SER A 73 -7.10 -0.71 7.74
C SER A 73 -8.07 0.41 8.10
N ALA A 74 -7.63 1.67 8.06
CA ALA A 74 -8.46 2.83 8.40
C ALA A 74 -9.64 3.01 7.43
N VAL A 75 -9.42 2.76 6.12
CA VAL A 75 -10.49 2.82 5.13
C VAL A 75 -11.48 1.68 5.33
N SER A 76 -11.02 0.46 5.64
CA SER A 76 -11.90 -0.67 5.95
C SER A 76 -12.78 -0.39 7.18
N GLU A 77 -12.20 0.19 8.24
CA GLU A 77 -12.92 0.60 9.44
C GLU A 77 -13.96 1.69 9.15
N LEU A 78 -13.59 2.70 8.34
CA LEU A 78 -14.53 3.72 7.89
C LEU A 78 -15.71 3.12 7.13
N CYS A 79 -15.47 2.18 6.21
CA CYS A 79 -16.52 1.51 5.47
C CYS A 79 -17.47 0.76 6.42
N SER A 80 -16.93 -0.01 7.37
CA SER A 80 -17.74 -0.74 8.36
C SER A 80 -18.59 0.18 9.25
N HIS A 81 -18.04 1.33 9.65
CA HIS A 81 -18.78 2.33 10.43
C HIS A 81 -19.86 3.03 9.61
N VAL A 82 -19.61 3.31 8.35
CA VAL A 82 -20.60 3.88 7.43
C VAL A 82 -21.75 2.89 7.22
N ASP A 83 -21.47 1.61 6.98
CA ASP A 83 -22.49 0.56 6.84
C ASP A 83 -23.34 0.43 8.11
N SER A 84 -22.70 0.42 9.27
CA SER A 84 -23.39 0.36 10.56
C SER A 84 -24.28 1.60 10.77
N PHE A 85 -23.78 2.80 10.46
CA PHE A 85 -24.55 4.03 10.56
C PHE A 85 -25.79 4.05 9.65
N VAL A 86 -25.66 3.54 8.42
CA VAL A 86 -26.78 3.38 7.49
C VAL A 86 -27.80 2.37 8.02
N SER A 87 -27.33 1.23 8.55
CA SER A 87 -28.18 0.18 9.12
C SER A 87 -28.93 0.65 10.38
N ASP A 88 -28.27 1.40 11.26
CA ASP A 88 -28.81 1.73 12.59
C ASP A 88 -29.66 3.01 12.61
N SER A 89 -29.66 3.80 11.53
CA SER A 89 -30.37 5.08 11.46
C SER A 89 -31.58 5.02 10.51
N PRO A 90 -32.82 4.92 11.03
CA PRO A 90 -34.04 4.89 10.21
C PRO A 90 -34.24 6.15 9.37
N SER A 91 -33.71 7.28 9.83
CA SER A 91 -33.69 8.55 9.11
C SER A 91 -32.76 8.53 7.90
N VAL A 92 -31.63 7.82 8.00
CA VAL A 92 -30.68 7.64 6.90
C VAL A 92 -31.20 6.60 5.92
N GLN A 93 -31.77 5.49 6.39
CA GLN A 93 -32.41 4.48 5.54
C GLN A 93 -33.50 5.05 4.62
N LYS A 94 -34.19 6.12 5.03
CA LYS A 94 -35.20 6.81 4.21
C LYS A 94 -34.61 7.72 3.12
N LEU A 95 -33.31 7.97 3.16
CA LEU A 95 -32.55 8.81 2.22
C LEU A 95 -31.75 7.98 1.21
N VAL A 96 -31.59 6.67 1.46
CA VAL A 96 -30.92 5.70 0.57
C VAL A 96 -31.93 5.10 -0.40
#